data_AF-A0A353BCJ1-F1
#
_entry.id   AF-A0A353BCJ1-F1
#
_cell.length_a   1.000
_cell.length_b   1.000
_cell.length_c   1.000
_cell.angle_alpha   90.00
_cell.angle_beta   90.00
_cell.angle_gamma   90.00
#
_symmetry.space_group_name_H-M   'P 1'
#
loop_
_entity.id
_entity.type
_entity.pdbx_description
1 polymer ?
#
loop_
_entity_poly.entity_id
_entity_poly.type
_entity_poly.pdbx_seq_one_letter_code
_entity_poly.pdbx_strand_id
1 'polypeptide(L)'
;MGDINIANPKGRDAVVALESVISSEPVRWIDSSGRQAASARFVKATLDHGIDQLIAKHGALQKVGQAIIEGDPEIDLDHTGRQLRETARVVVDQNGQIVRNVRFFEIIKEPDGSQRERRPRELAEQNISSDTPLKWTGVFIPKSQAVRKFVFAGKAQLQHVNGLTYDFLFAMAKDLEERRALMLLGAGPNSKQPLVLRRGGTPYRGFLEGRTDGDRYCLLLHFSNLELKTAPKTEKPDDKIQPEAKPKTQKSTGRSANKANNGEEPVVSTTTADASPTKKKAALTKKKAAPKKKTTATKKTTTAKTTKKKAAAKKTGDTKTPPKKAAKKKPAADKAKVAKTVPKRQTKKS
;
A
#
# COMPACT_ATOMS: atom_id res chain seq x y z
N MET A 1 3.40 -10.07 17.47
CA MET A 1 3.68 -8.62 17.37
C MET A 1 4.78 -8.40 16.34
N GLY A 2 4.81 -7.23 15.71
CA GLY A 2 6.06 -6.75 15.08
C GLY A 2 6.91 -6.03 16.13
N ASP A 3 8.19 -5.88 15.85
CA ASP A 3 9.15 -5.10 16.62
C ASP A 3 9.72 -3.97 15.76
N ILE A 4 10.23 -2.94 16.42
CA ILE A 4 10.85 -1.77 15.77
C ILE A 4 12.01 -1.27 16.63
N ASN A 5 13.18 -1.10 16.02
CA ASN A 5 14.35 -0.51 16.65
C ASN A 5 14.35 0.99 16.35
N ILE A 6 14.20 1.84 17.36
CA ILE A 6 14.05 3.30 17.20
C ILE A 6 14.99 4.06 18.14
N ALA A 7 15.62 5.12 17.63
CA ALA A 7 16.45 6.03 18.41
C ALA A 7 15.74 7.35 18.71
N ASN A 8 15.93 7.87 19.92
CA ASN A 8 15.43 9.19 20.35
C ASN A 8 16.40 10.32 19.92
N PRO A 9 16.03 11.61 20.10
CA PRO A 9 16.90 12.74 19.75
C PRO A 9 18.27 12.76 20.41
N LYS A 10 18.44 12.08 21.55
CA LYS A 10 19.72 11.97 22.29
C LYS A 10 20.58 10.81 21.77
N GLY A 11 20.18 10.14 20.69
CA GLY A 11 20.91 9.02 20.09
C GLY A 11 20.83 7.70 20.85
N ARG A 12 20.05 7.63 21.94
CA ARG A 12 19.76 6.36 22.63
C ARG A 12 18.69 5.61 21.86
N ASP A 13 18.86 4.31 21.69
CA ASP A 13 17.96 3.41 20.99
C ASP A 13 17.26 2.42 21.91
N ALA A 14 16.15 1.87 21.42
CA ALA A 14 15.41 0.80 22.05
C ALA A 14 14.64 -0.01 21.00
N VAL A 15 14.60 -1.34 21.18
CA VAL A 15 13.65 -2.21 20.49
C VAL A 15 12.34 -2.20 21.27
N VAL A 16 11.25 -1.85 20.60
CA VAL A 16 9.91 -1.74 21.20
C VAL A 16 8.88 -2.47 20.34
N ALA A 17 7.70 -2.75 20.91
CA ALA A 17 6.65 -3.45 20.19
C ALA A 17 5.98 -2.49 19.17
N LEU A 18 5.72 -3.01 17.97
CA LEU A 18 4.99 -2.32 16.90
C LEU A 18 3.66 -3.05 16.67
N GLU A 19 2.58 -2.40 17.08
CA GLU A 19 1.21 -2.93 17.02
C GLU A 19 0.39 -2.25 15.93
N SER A 20 -0.40 -3.03 15.19
CA SER A 20 -1.35 -2.48 14.22
C SER A 20 -2.57 -1.94 14.95
N VAL A 21 -2.88 -0.64 14.81
CA VAL A 21 -4.04 -0.03 15.45
C VAL A 21 -5.28 -0.31 14.61
N ILE A 22 -6.01 -1.36 14.96
CA ILE A 22 -7.31 -1.70 14.39
C ILE A 22 -8.39 -1.07 15.27
N SER A 23 -9.28 -0.27 14.68
CA SER A 23 -10.53 0.09 15.36
C SER A 23 -11.44 -1.11 15.30
N SER A 24 -11.84 -1.65 16.45
CA SER A 24 -12.95 -2.59 16.52
C SER A 24 -14.20 -1.90 15.96
N GLU A 25 -14.86 -2.49 14.97
CA GLU A 25 -16.19 -2.04 14.58
C GLU A 25 -17.15 -2.33 15.76
N PRO A 26 -17.88 -1.34 16.29
CA PRO A 26 -18.81 -1.54 17.40
C PRO A 26 -20.12 -2.22 16.95
N VAL A 27 -20.24 -2.55 15.67
CA VAL A 27 -21.46 -3.06 15.05
C VAL A 27 -21.46 -4.58 15.06
N ARG A 28 -22.54 -5.15 15.63
CA ARG A 28 -22.79 -6.59 15.60
C ARG A 28 -23.83 -6.91 14.53
N TRP A 29 -23.45 -7.71 13.55
CA TRP A 29 -24.39 -8.27 12.57
C TRP A 29 -25.24 -9.37 13.23
N ILE A 30 -26.56 -9.23 13.16
CA ILE A 30 -27.53 -10.21 13.65
C ILE A 30 -28.55 -10.57 12.56
N ASP A 31 -29.09 -11.78 12.61
CA ASP A 31 -30.22 -12.18 11.75
C ASP A 31 -31.58 -11.75 12.32
N SER A 32 -32.66 -12.01 11.58
CA SER A 32 -34.05 -11.75 12.02
C SER A 32 -34.47 -12.53 13.27
N SER A 33 -33.70 -13.54 13.69
CA SER A 33 -33.89 -14.33 14.90
C SER A 33 -32.97 -13.90 16.05
N GLY A 34 -32.24 -12.78 15.91
CA GLY A 34 -31.31 -12.26 16.91
C GLY A 34 -30.00 -13.06 17.05
N ARG A 35 -29.73 -14.02 16.17
CA ARG A 35 -28.51 -14.84 16.19
C ARG A 35 -27.37 -14.09 15.50
N GLN A 36 -26.12 -14.43 15.85
CA GLN A 36 -24.93 -13.85 15.21
C GLN A 36 -24.91 -14.16 13.70
N ALA A 37 -24.93 -13.12 12.87
CA ALA A 37 -24.63 -13.25 11.45
C ALA A 37 -23.11 -13.15 11.21
N ALA A 38 -22.60 -13.87 10.22
CA ALA A 38 -21.19 -13.87 9.83
C ALA A 38 -21.04 -14.05 8.32
N SER A 39 -20.09 -13.35 7.72
CA SER A 39 -19.82 -13.46 6.28
C SER A 39 -19.19 -14.80 5.93
N ALA A 40 -19.90 -15.60 5.14
CA ALA A 40 -19.39 -16.84 4.55
C ALA A 40 -19.06 -16.62 3.06
N ARG A 41 -18.08 -17.38 2.56
CA ARG A 41 -17.80 -17.49 1.12
C ARG A 41 -18.16 -18.88 0.66
N PHE A 42 -18.76 -18.98 -0.51
CA PHE A 42 -19.21 -20.24 -1.11
C PHE A 42 -18.67 -20.38 -2.53
N VAL A 43 -18.55 -21.61 -3.03
CA VAL A 43 -18.27 -21.89 -4.44
C VAL A 43 -19.48 -21.48 -5.26
N LYS A 44 -19.29 -20.57 -6.23
CA LYS A 44 -20.34 -20.17 -7.17
C LYS A 44 -20.45 -21.13 -8.36
N ALA A 45 -19.31 -21.53 -8.92
CA ALA A 45 -19.18 -22.46 -10.04
C ALA A 45 -17.74 -23.03 -10.04
N THR A 46 -17.55 -24.21 -10.63
CA THR A 46 -16.22 -24.77 -10.93
C THR A 46 -15.70 -24.23 -12.27
N LEU A 47 -14.44 -24.53 -12.64
CA LEU A 47 -13.83 -24.01 -13.86
C LEU A 47 -14.64 -24.38 -15.12
N ASP A 48 -15.13 -25.63 -15.18
CA ASP A 48 -15.87 -26.17 -16.33
C ASP A 48 -17.32 -25.65 -16.45
N HIS A 49 -17.83 -25.04 -15.37
CA HIS A 49 -19.17 -24.46 -15.27
C HIS A 49 -19.13 -22.91 -15.24
N GLY A 50 -17.95 -22.32 -15.44
CA GLY A 50 -17.79 -20.87 -15.61
C GLY A 50 -18.37 -20.37 -16.93
N ILE A 51 -18.77 -19.08 -16.96
CA ILE A 51 -19.44 -18.46 -18.12
C ILE A 51 -18.65 -18.62 -19.43
N ASP A 52 -17.32 -18.50 -19.39
CA ASP A 52 -16.45 -18.65 -20.57
C ASP A 52 -16.48 -20.08 -21.13
N GLN A 53 -16.55 -21.09 -20.27
CA GLN A 53 -16.66 -22.50 -20.68
C GLN A 53 -18.07 -22.86 -21.15
N LEU A 54 -19.12 -22.26 -20.57
CA LEU A 54 -20.47 -22.40 -21.08
C LEU A 54 -20.62 -21.75 -22.47
N ILE A 55 -20.00 -20.58 -22.70
CA ILE A 55 -19.94 -19.97 -24.03
C ILE A 55 -19.15 -20.87 -25.00
N ALA A 56 -18.05 -21.51 -24.56
CA ALA A 56 -17.33 -22.46 -25.39
C ALA A 56 -18.15 -23.72 -25.75
N LYS A 57 -18.97 -24.23 -24.81
CA LYS A 57 -19.85 -25.41 -24.99
C LYS A 57 -21.07 -25.11 -25.87
N HIS A 58 -21.77 -24.00 -25.62
CA HIS A 58 -23.03 -23.65 -26.29
C HIS A 58 -22.84 -22.67 -27.46
N GLY A 59 -21.64 -22.13 -27.67
CA GLY A 59 -21.21 -21.30 -28.80
C GLY A 59 -21.63 -19.81 -28.75
N ALA A 60 -22.69 -19.46 -28.00
CA ALA A 60 -23.15 -18.07 -27.88
C ALA A 60 -23.88 -17.83 -26.55
N LEU A 61 -23.77 -16.61 -26.01
CA LEU A 61 -24.39 -16.23 -24.74
C LEU A 61 -25.92 -16.44 -24.72
N GLN A 62 -26.60 -16.22 -25.86
CA GLN A 62 -28.04 -16.49 -25.98
C GLN A 62 -28.39 -17.98 -25.81
N LYS A 63 -27.54 -18.88 -26.32
CA LYS A 63 -27.71 -20.34 -26.16
C LYS A 63 -27.36 -20.80 -24.75
N VAL A 64 -26.41 -20.14 -24.08
CA VAL A 64 -26.17 -20.34 -22.64
C VAL A 64 -27.40 -19.91 -21.83
N GLY A 65 -27.99 -18.75 -22.12
CA GLY A 65 -29.23 -18.30 -21.46
C GLY A 65 -30.38 -19.30 -21.62
N GLN A 66 -30.58 -19.84 -22.82
CA GLN A 66 -31.56 -20.89 -23.08
C GLN A 66 -31.25 -22.17 -22.27
N ALA A 67 -29.98 -22.61 -22.25
CA ALA A 67 -29.58 -23.80 -21.49
C ALA A 67 -29.77 -23.63 -19.97
N ILE A 68 -29.55 -22.42 -19.42
CA ILE A 68 -29.85 -22.10 -18.01
C ILE A 68 -31.34 -22.27 -17.72
N ILE A 69 -32.22 -21.74 -18.59
CA ILE A 69 -33.67 -21.91 -18.45
C ILE A 69 -34.09 -23.39 -18.50
N GLU A 70 -33.37 -24.21 -19.26
CA GLU A 70 -33.68 -25.64 -19.46
C GLU A 70 -33.17 -26.57 -18.35
N GLY A 71 -32.11 -26.21 -17.62
CA GLY A 71 -31.55 -27.09 -16.58
C GLY A 71 -30.24 -26.66 -15.93
N ASP A 72 -30.04 -25.37 -15.67
CA ASP A 72 -28.97 -24.82 -14.81
C ASP A 72 -27.55 -25.43 -15.04
N PRO A 73 -26.98 -25.38 -16.27
CA PRO A 73 -25.72 -26.02 -16.62
C PRO A 73 -24.49 -25.32 -15.99
N GLU A 74 -24.67 -24.23 -15.24
CA GLU A 74 -23.67 -23.63 -14.36
C GLU A 74 -23.60 -24.29 -12.97
N ILE A 75 -24.62 -25.06 -12.58
CA ILE A 75 -24.73 -25.66 -11.24
C ILE A 75 -24.09 -27.05 -11.24
N ASP A 76 -22.80 -27.06 -10.91
CA ASP A 76 -22.09 -28.27 -10.47
C ASP A 76 -22.69 -28.78 -9.14
N LEU A 77 -23.54 -29.81 -9.17
CA LEU A 77 -24.28 -30.31 -7.99
C LEU A 77 -23.37 -30.81 -6.85
N ASP A 78 -22.14 -31.24 -7.14
CA ASP A 78 -21.19 -31.73 -6.13
C ASP A 78 -20.41 -30.60 -5.44
N HIS A 79 -20.25 -29.46 -6.13
CA HIS A 79 -19.33 -28.39 -5.70
C HIS A 79 -20.00 -27.04 -5.43
N THR A 80 -21.07 -26.69 -6.15
CA THR A 80 -21.76 -25.40 -6.02
C THR A 80 -22.41 -25.28 -4.64
N GLY A 81 -22.32 -24.10 -4.03
CA GLY A 81 -22.81 -23.88 -2.66
C GLY A 81 -21.90 -24.45 -1.56
N ARG A 82 -20.81 -25.16 -1.89
CA ARG A 82 -19.82 -25.62 -0.89
C ARG A 82 -19.17 -24.41 -0.20
N GLN A 83 -19.14 -24.41 1.13
CA GLN A 83 -18.50 -23.34 1.90
C GLN A 83 -16.98 -23.38 1.74
N LEU A 84 -16.40 -22.25 1.34
CA LEU A 84 -14.95 -22.07 1.22
C LEU A 84 -14.33 -21.86 2.60
N ARG A 85 -13.41 -22.77 2.96
CA ARG A 85 -12.56 -22.71 4.15
C ARG A 85 -11.10 -22.89 3.72
N GLU A 86 -10.17 -22.22 4.39
CA GLU A 86 -8.71 -22.40 4.22
C GLU A 86 -8.19 -22.37 2.77
N THR A 87 -8.71 -21.43 1.97
CA THR A 87 -8.38 -21.32 0.53
C THR A 87 -6.95 -20.83 0.28
N ALA A 88 -6.15 -21.60 -0.46
CA ALA A 88 -4.91 -21.12 -1.06
C ALA A 88 -5.17 -20.39 -2.39
N ARG A 89 -4.43 -19.32 -2.69
CA ARG A 89 -4.50 -18.62 -3.98
C ARG A 89 -3.49 -19.21 -4.95
N VAL A 90 -3.98 -19.77 -6.06
CA VAL A 90 -3.16 -20.21 -7.20
C VAL A 90 -3.23 -19.21 -8.36
N VAL A 91 -2.26 -19.31 -9.27
CA VAL A 91 -2.28 -18.59 -10.56
C VAL A 91 -2.48 -19.64 -11.66
N VAL A 92 -3.43 -19.40 -12.55
CA VAL A 92 -3.72 -20.25 -13.71
C VAL A 92 -3.35 -19.54 -15.00
N ASP A 93 -3.07 -20.32 -16.05
CA ASP A 93 -2.90 -19.81 -17.42
C ASP A 93 -4.25 -19.61 -18.14
N GLN A 94 -4.21 -19.28 -19.43
CA GLN A 94 -5.41 -19.11 -20.26
C GLN A 94 -6.21 -20.41 -20.46
N ASN A 95 -5.61 -21.56 -20.17
CA ASN A 95 -6.21 -22.89 -20.30
C ASN A 95 -6.68 -23.44 -18.94
N GLY A 96 -6.63 -22.64 -17.87
CA GLY A 96 -6.97 -23.05 -16.51
C GLY A 96 -5.90 -23.89 -15.79
N GLN A 97 -4.73 -24.10 -16.38
CA GLN A 97 -3.66 -24.93 -15.80
C GLN A 97 -2.84 -24.15 -14.75
N ILE A 98 -2.48 -24.81 -13.64
CA ILE A 98 -1.77 -24.18 -12.53
C ILE A 98 -0.31 -23.84 -12.93
N VAL A 99 0.01 -22.55 -12.90
CA VAL A 99 1.34 -22.03 -13.23
C VAL A 99 2.28 -22.15 -12.02
N ARG A 100 3.37 -22.92 -12.17
CA ARG A 100 4.36 -23.16 -11.09
C ARG A 100 5.46 -22.10 -10.98
N ASN A 101 5.77 -21.37 -12.05
CA ASN A 101 6.86 -20.39 -12.09
C ASN A 101 6.33 -19.00 -12.46
N VAL A 102 5.91 -18.25 -11.45
CA VAL A 102 5.34 -16.90 -11.61
C VAL A 102 6.44 -15.85 -11.41
N ARG A 103 6.66 -15.01 -12.43
CA ARG A 103 7.55 -13.85 -12.35
C ARG A 103 6.73 -12.58 -12.17
N PHE A 104 6.94 -11.87 -11.07
CA PHE A 104 6.29 -10.59 -10.82
C PHE A 104 7.05 -9.45 -11.51
N PHE A 105 6.31 -8.60 -12.21
CA PHE A 105 6.81 -7.37 -12.82
C PHE A 105 6.06 -6.18 -12.26
N GLU A 106 6.77 -5.10 -11.99
CA GLU A 106 6.19 -3.78 -11.75
C GLU A 106 5.92 -3.11 -13.10
N ILE A 107 4.70 -2.60 -13.26
CA ILE A 107 4.28 -1.78 -14.39
C ILE A 107 4.11 -0.37 -13.86
N ILE A 108 5.01 0.53 -14.24
CA ILE A 108 4.91 1.94 -13.89
C ILE A 108 4.04 2.60 -14.96
N LYS A 109 2.98 3.28 -14.52
CA LYS A 109 2.07 4.03 -15.39
C LYS A 109 2.22 5.53 -15.18
N GLU A 110 2.01 6.29 -16.24
CA GLU A 110 1.85 7.75 -16.16
C GLU A 110 0.42 8.12 -15.70
N PRO A 111 0.16 9.41 -15.35
CA PRO A 111 -1.17 9.88 -14.93
C PRO A 111 -2.28 9.70 -15.98
N ASP A 112 -1.94 9.57 -17.26
CA ASP A 112 -2.87 9.26 -18.36
C ASP A 112 -3.21 7.76 -18.47
N GLY A 113 -2.58 6.91 -17.64
CA GLY A 113 -2.74 5.46 -17.66
C GLY A 113 -1.83 4.72 -18.65
N SER A 114 -1.05 5.45 -19.47
CA SER A 114 -0.07 4.86 -20.39
C SER A 114 1.07 4.17 -19.63
N GLN A 115 1.70 3.17 -20.24
CA GLN A 115 2.77 2.41 -19.62
C GLN A 115 4.13 3.10 -19.84
N ARG A 116 4.71 3.63 -18.76
CA ARG A 116 6.06 4.22 -18.75
C ARG A 116 7.15 3.15 -18.78
N GLU A 117 7.02 2.14 -17.92
CA GLU A 117 8.09 1.16 -17.67
C GLU A 117 7.52 -0.23 -17.34
N ARG A 118 8.32 -1.27 -17.62
CA ARG A 118 8.11 -2.63 -17.13
C ARG A 118 9.43 -3.17 -16.60
N ARG A 119 9.49 -3.49 -15.31
CA ARG A 119 10.71 -4.03 -14.66
C ARG A 119 10.38 -5.23 -13.77
N PRO A 120 11.33 -6.13 -13.50
CA PRO A 120 11.14 -7.17 -12.48
C PRO A 120 10.82 -6.53 -11.13
N ARG A 121 9.91 -7.14 -10.35
CA ARG A 121 9.61 -6.64 -9.00
C ARG A 121 10.80 -6.88 -8.07
N GLU A 122 11.27 -5.81 -7.44
CA GLU A 122 12.30 -5.89 -6.40
C GLU A 122 11.66 -6.29 -5.06
N LEU A 123 12.31 -7.21 -4.33
CA LEU A 123 11.86 -7.63 -3.00
C LEU A 123 12.71 -6.92 -1.95
N ALA A 124 12.33 -5.69 -1.59
CA ALA A 124 12.98 -4.96 -0.53
C ALA A 124 12.92 -5.73 0.80
N GLU A 125 14.05 -5.85 1.49
CA GLU A 125 14.12 -6.50 2.80
C GLU A 125 13.54 -5.61 3.91
N GLN A 126 13.10 -6.22 5.00
CA GLN A 126 12.59 -5.51 6.16
C GLN A 126 13.70 -4.70 6.83
N ASN A 127 13.43 -3.43 7.17
CA ASN A 127 14.45 -2.51 7.70
C ASN A 127 13.98 -1.70 8.94
N ILE A 128 12.92 -2.15 9.60
CA ILE A 128 12.38 -1.52 10.82
C ILE A 128 12.93 -2.11 12.13
N SER A 129 13.39 -3.37 12.12
CA SER A 129 14.06 -4.01 13.27
C SER A 129 15.41 -4.56 12.81
N SER A 130 16.24 -3.64 12.33
CA SER A 130 17.65 -3.88 12.01
C SER A 130 18.56 -3.43 13.16
N ASP A 131 19.78 -3.93 13.19
CA ASP A 131 20.83 -3.50 14.14
C ASP A 131 21.06 -1.98 14.11
N THR A 132 20.85 -1.33 12.95
CA THR A 132 20.79 0.13 12.86
C THR A 132 19.39 0.62 13.28
N PRO A 133 19.26 1.41 14.35
CA PRO A 133 17.98 1.96 14.78
C PRO A 133 17.46 3.02 13.81
N LEU A 134 16.15 3.14 13.71
CA LEU A 134 15.47 4.22 13.00
C LEU A 134 15.67 5.54 13.77
N LYS A 135 16.49 6.43 13.24
CA LYS A 135 16.77 7.73 13.86
C LYS A 135 15.76 8.79 13.43
N TRP A 136 15.51 9.75 14.31
CA TRP A 136 14.78 10.97 13.98
C TRP A 136 15.55 11.74 12.92
N THR A 137 14.87 12.14 11.84
CA THR A 137 15.50 12.91 10.75
C THR A 137 15.73 14.38 11.10
N GLY A 138 15.17 14.86 12.21
CA GLY A 138 15.10 16.28 12.56
C GLY A 138 14.03 17.06 11.80
N VAL A 139 13.35 16.45 10.81
CA VAL A 139 12.30 17.10 10.01
C VAL A 139 10.96 16.98 10.73
N PHE A 140 10.57 18.05 11.43
CA PHE A 140 9.25 18.22 12.01
C PHE A 140 8.28 18.85 10.99
N ILE A 141 7.06 18.33 10.92
CA ILE A 141 5.99 18.81 10.02
C ILE A 141 4.75 19.08 10.86
N PRO A 142 4.23 20.33 10.94
CA PRO A 142 3.04 20.64 11.73
C PRO A 142 1.85 19.76 11.36
N LYS A 143 1.07 19.30 12.35
CA LYS A 143 -0.07 18.38 12.13
C LYS A 143 -1.07 18.93 11.08
N SER A 144 -1.33 20.24 11.11
CA SER A 144 -2.19 20.96 10.14
C SER A 144 -1.66 20.99 8.70
N GLN A 145 -0.33 20.95 8.52
CA GLN A 145 0.29 20.86 7.19
C GLN A 145 0.30 19.40 6.71
N ALA A 146 0.61 18.45 7.60
CA ALA A 146 0.72 17.04 7.26
C ALA A 146 -0.58 16.48 6.65
N VAL A 147 -1.74 16.76 7.27
CA VAL A 147 -3.05 16.30 6.79
C VAL A 147 -3.48 16.89 5.43
N ARG A 148 -2.87 18.01 5.02
CA ARG A 148 -3.12 18.65 3.71
C ARG A 148 -2.12 18.21 2.64
N LYS A 149 -1.03 17.54 3.04
CA LYS A 149 0.12 17.24 2.18
C LYS A 149 0.33 15.75 1.94
N PHE A 150 -0.05 14.87 2.87
CA PHE A 150 0.19 13.43 2.76
C PHE A 150 -1.10 12.63 2.90
N VAL A 151 -1.21 11.55 2.12
CA VAL A 151 -2.28 10.56 2.29
C VAL A 151 -1.73 9.41 3.13
N PHE A 152 -2.24 9.25 4.36
CA PHE A 152 -1.80 8.19 5.25
C PHE A 152 -2.53 6.88 4.92
N ALA A 153 -1.78 5.86 4.50
CA ALA A 153 -2.30 4.56 4.10
C ALA A 153 -2.51 3.60 5.27
N GLY A 154 -1.93 3.91 6.44
CA GLY A 154 -2.07 3.11 7.65
C GLY A 154 -1.32 3.73 8.83
N LYS A 155 -1.48 3.13 10.01
CA LYS A 155 -0.81 3.54 11.25
C LYS A 155 -0.51 2.33 12.13
N ALA A 156 0.54 2.43 12.92
CA ALA A 156 0.88 1.49 13.99
C ALA A 156 1.16 2.27 15.29
N GLN A 157 0.99 1.62 16.43
CA GLN A 157 1.36 2.19 17.73
C GLN A 157 2.67 1.56 18.19
N LEU A 158 3.56 2.40 18.71
CA LEU A 158 4.75 1.95 19.44
C LEU A 158 4.35 1.74 20.90
N GLN A 159 4.59 0.53 21.40
CA GLN A 159 4.27 0.14 22.78
C GLN A 159 5.54 -0.26 23.53
N HIS A 160 5.61 0.15 24.79
CA HIS A 160 6.69 -0.23 25.70
C HIS A 160 6.59 -1.72 26.05
N VAL A 161 7.75 -2.33 26.30
CA VAL A 161 7.89 -3.73 26.73
C VAL A 161 8.28 -3.84 28.20
N ASN A 162 8.72 -2.74 28.81
CA ASN A 162 9.16 -2.63 30.21
C ASN A 162 9.15 -1.15 30.66
N GLY A 163 9.45 -0.88 31.95
CA GLY A 163 9.47 0.50 32.49
C GLY A 163 10.49 1.43 31.81
N LEU A 164 11.68 0.93 31.44
CA LEU A 164 12.69 1.76 30.77
C LEU A 164 12.24 2.21 29.37
N THR A 165 11.54 1.34 28.64
CA THR A 165 10.94 1.68 27.34
C THR A 165 9.66 2.51 27.49
N TYR A 166 8.96 2.44 28.64
CA TYR A 166 7.86 3.36 28.97
C TYR A 166 8.38 4.80 29.04
N ASP A 167 9.36 5.10 29.89
CA ASP A 167 9.89 6.47 30.04
C ASP A 167 10.46 7.02 28.73
N PHE A 168 11.14 6.14 27.98
CA PHE A 168 11.71 6.45 26.67
C PHE A 168 10.65 6.85 25.63
N LEU A 169 9.56 6.08 25.51
CA LEU A 169 8.47 6.37 24.58
C LEU A 169 7.59 7.53 25.05
N PHE A 170 7.33 7.65 26.36
CA PHE A 170 6.59 8.76 26.97
C PHE A 170 7.27 10.11 26.70
N ALA A 171 8.59 10.20 26.96
CA ALA A 171 9.36 11.43 26.72
C ALA A 171 9.34 11.85 25.23
N MET A 172 9.40 10.89 24.30
CA MET A 172 9.26 11.16 22.87
C MET A 172 7.83 11.58 22.49
N ALA A 173 6.80 10.98 23.09
CA ALA A 173 5.42 11.36 22.84
C ALA A 173 5.13 12.80 23.29
N LYS A 174 5.65 13.18 24.46
CA LYS A 174 5.53 14.53 25.03
C LYS A 174 6.20 15.59 24.15
N ASP A 175 7.45 15.39 23.73
CA ASP A 175 8.18 16.33 22.85
C ASP A 175 7.46 16.57 21.50
N LEU A 176 6.84 15.53 20.92
CA LEU A 176 6.08 15.66 19.67
C LEU A 176 4.70 16.33 19.86
N GLU A 177 4.08 16.13 21.01
CA GLU A 177 2.81 16.77 21.38
C GLU A 177 2.99 18.27 21.62
N GLU A 178 3.98 18.65 22.43
CA GLU A 178 4.33 20.06 22.72
C GLU A 178 4.63 20.83 21.43
N ARG A 179 5.36 20.21 20.48
CA ARG A 179 5.64 20.78 19.15
C ARG A 179 4.44 20.80 18.19
N ARG A 180 3.34 20.11 18.52
CA ARG A 180 2.15 19.92 17.66
C ARG A 180 2.51 19.48 16.22
N ALA A 181 3.51 18.61 16.11
CA ALA A 181 4.11 18.21 14.83
C ALA A 181 4.24 16.68 14.71
N LEU A 182 4.46 16.23 13.48
CA LEU A 182 4.93 14.88 13.16
C LEU A 182 6.44 14.91 12.90
N MET A 183 7.19 13.95 13.43
CA MET A 183 8.60 13.76 13.08
C MET A 183 8.72 12.74 11.94
N LEU A 184 9.40 13.10 10.86
CA LEU A 184 9.72 12.14 9.80
C LEU A 184 10.76 11.13 10.31
N LEU A 185 10.44 9.85 10.18
CA LEU A 185 11.27 8.71 10.54
C LEU A 185 11.76 8.01 9.26
N GLY A 186 13.06 7.70 9.20
CA GLY A 186 13.69 7.08 8.05
C GLY A 186 14.73 6.03 8.44
N ALA A 187 14.88 5.04 7.58
CA ALA A 187 15.76 3.89 7.77
C ALA A 187 17.17 4.09 7.19
N GLY A 188 18.05 3.15 7.53
CA GLY A 188 19.45 3.11 7.10
C GLY A 188 20.35 4.15 7.81
N PRO A 189 21.67 4.13 7.55
CA PRO A 189 22.65 4.90 8.33
C PRO A 189 22.39 6.40 8.43
N ASN A 190 21.82 6.97 7.35
CA ASN A 190 21.54 8.39 7.18
C ASN A 190 20.04 8.74 7.37
N SER A 191 19.19 7.80 7.78
CA SER A 191 17.73 7.97 7.92
C SER A 191 17.01 8.55 6.69
N LYS A 192 17.48 8.19 5.49
CA LYS A 192 16.90 8.61 4.20
C LYS A 192 16.19 7.49 3.45
N GLN A 193 16.31 6.24 3.90
CA GLN A 193 15.62 5.11 3.26
C GLN A 193 14.16 5.04 3.74
N PRO A 194 13.22 4.59 2.89
CA PRO A 194 11.85 4.34 3.32
C PRO A 194 11.78 3.18 4.31
N LEU A 195 10.73 3.15 5.11
CA LEU A 195 10.42 2.05 6.02
C LEU A 195 9.75 0.91 5.24
N VAL A 196 10.29 -0.29 5.37
CA VAL A 196 9.78 -1.54 4.80
C VAL A 196 9.42 -2.46 5.96
N LEU A 197 8.11 -2.59 6.22
CA LEU A 197 7.59 -3.27 7.42
C LEU A 197 7.78 -4.79 7.39
N ARG A 198 7.82 -5.38 6.18
CA ARG A 198 7.93 -6.81 5.92
C ARG A 198 8.61 -7.00 4.56
N ARG A 199 9.34 -8.11 4.39
CA ARG A 199 10.01 -8.47 3.14
C ARG A 199 9.07 -8.40 1.92
N GLY A 200 9.48 -7.69 0.88
CA GLY A 200 8.70 -7.45 -0.34
C GLY A 200 7.46 -6.55 -0.16
N GLY A 201 7.27 -5.97 1.03
CA GLY A 201 6.19 -5.03 1.33
C GLY A 201 6.40 -3.65 0.70
N THR A 202 5.33 -2.86 0.63
CA THR A 202 5.37 -1.49 0.11
C THR A 202 6.29 -0.61 0.96
N PRO A 203 7.22 0.16 0.37
CA PRO A 203 8.02 1.15 1.09
C PRO A 203 7.16 2.38 1.45
N TYR A 204 7.29 2.85 2.69
CA TYR A 204 6.59 4.03 3.21
C TYR A 204 7.54 5.07 3.80
N ARG A 205 7.15 6.35 3.79
CA ARG A 205 7.67 7.34 4.73
C ARG A 205 6.94 7.17 6.06
N GLY A 206 7.68 7.12 7.16
CA GLY A 206 7.13 7.04 8.51
C GLY A 206 7.00 8.43 9.13
N PHE A 207 5.88 8.70 9.79
CA PHE A 207 5.63 9.97 10.48
C PHE A 207 5.21 9.68 11.92
N LEU A 208 6.07 10.01 12.87
CA LEU A 208 5.86 9.76 14.28
C LEU A 208 5.03 10.89 14.90
N GLU A 209 3.92 10.54 15.53
CA GLU A 209 3.03 11.43 16.29
C GLU A 209 3.06 11.06 17.77
N GLY A 210 3.27 12.05 18.64
CA GLY A 210 3.06 11.90 20.08
C GLY A 210 1.77 12.54 20.57
N ARG A 211 1.21 11.93 21.62
CA ARG A 211 0.14 12.44 22.50
C ARG A 211 0.37 11.93 23.93
N THR A 212 0.05 12.71 24.94
CA THR A 212 0.11 12.32 26.36
C THR A 212 -1.15 12.76 27.10
N ASP A 213 -1.48 12.05 28.19
CA ASP A 213 -2.64 12.30 29.03
C ASP A 213 -2.38 11.78 30.44
N GLY A 214 -1.91 12.67 31.32
CA GLY A 214 -1.33 12.30 32.62
C GLY A 214 -0.18 11.32 32.43
N ASP A 215 -0.22 10.19 33.14
CA ASP A 215 0.75 9.09 33.06
C ASP A 215 0.45 8.10 31.91
N ARG A 216 -0.22 8.58 30.84
CA ARG A 216 -0.50 7.79 29.63
C ARG A 216 0.14 8.46 28.43
N TYR A 217 0.60 7.66 27.47
CA TYR A 217 1.05 8.15 26.18
C TYR A 217 0.46 7.34 25.03
N CYS A 218 0.39 7.96 23.86
CA CYS A 218 0.14 7.30 22.59
C CYS A 218 1.18 7.79 21.58
N LEU A 219 2.06 6.88 21.14
CA LEU A 219 3.06 7.16 20.11
C LEU A 219 2.67 6.40 18.83
N LEU A 220 2.19 7.13 17.83
CA LEU A 220 1.68 6.57 16.57
C LEU A 220 2.71 6.78 15.46
N LEU A 221 3.04 5.72 14.74
CA LEU A 221 3.79 5.78 13.50
C LEU A 221 2.80 5.67 12.33
N HIS A 222 2.56 6.80 11.66
CA HIS A 222 1.73 6.87 10.46
C HIS A 222 2.56 6.56 9.22
N PHE A 223 1.98 5.86 8.25
CA PHE A 223 2.64 5.44 7.02
C PHE A 223 2.04 6.15 5.81
N SER A 224 2.88 6.79 4.99
CA SER A 224 2.45 7.38 3.71
C SER A 224 3.48 7.15 2.61
N ASN A 225 2.99 6.78 1.43
CA ASN A 225 3.76 6.69 0.19
C ASN A 225 3.20 7.64 -0.89
N LEU A 226 2.26 8.53 -0.54
CA LEU A 226 1.56 9.43 -1.44
C LEU A 226 1.56 10.85 -0.89
N GLU A 227 1.99 11.80 -1.72
CA GLU A 227 2.05 13.23 -1.42
C GLU A 227 1.05 13.95 -2.33
N LEU A 228 0.12 14.70 -1.73
CA LEU A 228 -0.85 15.52 -2.45
C LEU A 228 -0.12 16.68 -3.13
N LYS A 229 -0.24 16.77 -4.45
CA LYS A 229 0.17 17.95 -5.19
C LYS A 229 -0.91 19.01 -5.07
N THR A 230 -0.51 20.24 -4.79
CA THR A 230 -1.39 21.40 -4.98
C THR A 230 -1.88 21.41 -6.42
N ALA A 231 -3.17 21.68 -6.64
CA ALA A 231 -3.67 21.95 -7.98
C ALA A 231 -2.82 23.07 -8.62
N PRO A 232 -2.56 23.03 -9.94
CA PRO A 232 -2.00 24.20 -10.62
C PRO A 232 -2.93 25.37 -10.33
N LYS A 233 -2.36 26.53 -9.98
CA LYS A 233 -3.16 27.74 -9.81
C LYS A 233 -3.82 28.02 -11.16
N THR A 234 -5.13 27.87 -11.25
CA THR A 234 -5.89 28.48 -12.34
C THR A 234 -5.56 29.96 -12.29
N GLU A 235 -4.96 30.47 -13.36
CA GLU A 235 -4.68 31.90 -13.47
C GLU A 235 -6.01 32.63 -13.33
N LYS A 236 -6.07 33.58 -12.39
CA LYS A 236 -7.26 34.43 -12.30
C LYS A 236 -7.33 35.22 -13.60
N PRO A 237 -8.51 35.38 -14.23
CA PRO A 237 -8.64 36.30 -15.35
C PRO A 237 -8.17 37.69 -14.91
N ASP A 238 -7.35 38.33 -15.76
CA ASP A 238 -6.83 39.66 -15.51
C ASP A 238 -7.96 40.70 -15.52
N ASP A 239 -8.47 41.09 -14.35
CA ASP A 239 -9.28 42.29 -14.18
C ASP A 239 -8.41 43.54 -14.38
N LYS A 240 -8.11 43.84 -15.66
CA LYS A 240 -7.59 45.13 -16.10
C LYS A 240 -8.70 46.19 -16.08
N ILE A 241 -9.12 46.58 -14.88
CA ILE A 241 -9.88 47.82 -14.71
C ILE A 241 -8.88 48.98 -14.80
N GLN A 242 -8.92 49.70 -15.92
CA GLN A 242 -8.17 50.94 -16.09
C GLN A 242 -8.80 52.04 -15.23
N PRO A 243 -8.02 52.89 -14.52
CA PRO A 243 -8.57 54.06 -13.86
C PRO A 243 -8.88 55.14 -14.89
N GLU A 244 -10.16 55.32 -15.24
CA GLU A 244 -10.60 56.38 -16.14
C GLU A 244 -10.33 57.78 -15.56
N ALA A 245 -9.96 58.70 -16.45
CA ALA A 245 -9.59 60.07 -16.09
C ALA A 245 -10.83 60.93 -15.75
N LYS A 246 -10.66 61.84 -14.77
CA LYS A 246 -11.71 62.80 -14.38
C LYS A 246 -12.09 63.72 -15.55
N PRO A 247 -13.37 63.81 -15.96
CA PRO A 247 -13.82 64.83 -16.91
C PRO A 247 -13.96 66.19 -16.22
N LYS A 248 -13.57 67.27 -16.92
CA LYS A 248 -13.92 68.65 -16.56
C LYS A 248 -15.23 69.04 -17.24
N THR A 249 -16.14 69.65 -16.45
CA THR A 249 -17.12 70.69 -16.80
C THR A 249 -17.53 70.81 -18.28
N GLN A 250 -18.80 70.65 -18.67
CA GLN A 250 -19.83 71.71 -18.53
C GLN A 250 -21.27 71.27 -18.89
N LYS A 251 -22.23 71.72 -18.06
CA LYS A 251 -23.57 72.30 -18.35
C LYS A 251 -24.63 71.57 -19.23
N SER A 252 -25.87 71.65 -18.72
CA SER A 252 -27.17 71.69 -19.44
C SER A 252 -27.68 70.39 -20.09
N THR A 253 -28.98 70.11 -20.26
CA THR A 253 -30.25 70.57 -19.61
C THR A 253 -31.35 69.57 -20.02
N GLY A 254 -32.40 69.38 -19.21
CA GLY A 254 -33.59 68.59 -19.56
C GLY A 254 -33.55 67.15 -19.02
N ARG A 255 -34.58 66.59 -18.37
CA ARG A 255 -36.00 66.42 -18.79
C ARG A 255 -36.08 65.38 -19.93
N SER A 256 -36.74 64.23 -19.82
CA SER A 256 -37.82 63.82 -18.91
C SER A 256 -37.87 62.30 -18.65
N ALA A 257 -38.89 61.88 -17.89
CA ALA A 257 -39.45 60.54 -17.77
C ALA A 257 -39.69 59.81 -19.14
N ASN A 258 -40.02 58.52 -19.25
CA ASN A 258 -40.74 57.60 -18.34
C ASN A 258 -40.51 56.14 -18.81
N LYS A 259 -40.34 55.14 -17.92
CA LYS A 259 -41.36 54.13 -17.51
C LYS A 259 -41.63 52.95 -18.48
N ALA A 260 -41.30 51.74 -17.98
CA ALA A 260 -41.92 50.42 -18.24
C ALA A 260 -41.81 49.86 -19.69
N ASN A 261 -41.98 48.55 -19.95
CA ASN A 261 -42.51 47.47 -19.11
C ASN A 261 -41.92 46.09 -19.53
N ASN A 262 -42.26 45.05 -18.74
CA ASN A 262 -42.32 43.58 -19.01
C ASN A 262 -42.31 43.13 -20.49
N GLY A 263 -41.87 41.91 -20.87
CA GLY A 263 -41.52 40.70 -20.12
C GLY A 263 -41.67 39.45 -21.03
N GLU A 264 -41.63 38.24 -20.44
CA GLU A 264 -41.96 36.91 -21.03
C GLU A 264 -40.97 36.21 -22.00
N GLU A 265 -40.50 35.02 -21.58
CA GLU A 265 -40.18 33.87 -22.45
C GLU A 265 -41.48 33.10 -22.76
N PRO A 266 -41.60 32.30 -23.85
CA PRO A 266 -41.08 30.90 -23.90
C PRO A 266 -40.34 30.61 -25.25
N VAL A 267 -40.08 29.40 -25.79
CA VAL A 267 -40.60 28.01 -25.63
C VAL A 267 -39.52 26.95 -25.99
N VAL A 268 -39.80 25.67 -25.68
CA VAL A 268 -39.03 24.47 -26.09
C VAL A 268 -39.49 23.91 -27.45
N SER A 269 -38.59 23.32 -28.25
CA SER A 269 -38.97 22.32 -29.27
C SER A 269 -37.87 21.29 -29.60
N THR A 270 -38.22 20.01 -29.55
CA THR A 270 -37.41 18.85 -29.98
C THR A 270 -37.79 18.38 -31.39
N THR A 271 -36.83 17.89 -32.20
CA THR A 271 -37.14 16.98 -33.33
C THR A 271 -35.97 16.04 -33.67
N THR A 272 -36.30 14.93 -34.34
CA THR A 272 -35.48 13.72 -34.58
C THR A 272 -35.03 13.55 -36.04
N ALA A 273 -34.26 12.47 -36.27
CA ALA A 273 -34.13 11.69 -37.52
C ALA A 273 -32.92 11.95 -38.47
N ASP A 274 -31.92 11.07 -38.32
CA ASP A 274 -31.46 10.07 -39.33
C ASP A 274 -31.28 10.46 -40.82
N ALA A 275 -30.03 10.34 -41.31
CA ALA A 275 -29.71 9.74 -42.62
C ALA A 275 -28.19 9.55 -42.81
N SER A 276 -27.77 8.36 -43.26
CA SER A 276 -26.48 8.11 -43.93
C SER A 276 -26.71 7.64 -45.36
N PRO A 277 -25.79 7.93 -46.30
CA PRO A 277 -25.24 6.81 -47.08
C PRO A 277 -23.73 6.90 -47.42
N THR A 278 -23.24 5.82 -48.03
CA THR A 278 -21.83 5.37 -48.08
C THR A 278 -21.14 5.54 -49.46
N LYS A 279 -19.80 5.31 -49.46
CA LYS A 279 -18.87 4.90 -50.58
C LYS A 279 -17.89 6.00 -51.03
N LYS A 280 -16.64 5.72 -51.47
CA LYS A 280 -15.95 4.43 -51.76
C LYS A 280 -14.40 4.57 -51.73
N LYS A 281 -13.72 3.52 -51.25
CA LYS A 281 -12.41 2.94 -51.64
C LYS A 281 -11.39 3.76 -52.47
N ALA A 282 -10.11 3.67 -52.06
CA ALA A 282 -9.03 3.07 -52.87
C ALA A 282 -7.85 2.61 -51.99
N ALA A 283 -7.07 1.63 -52.45
CA ALA A 283 -5.91 1.08 -51.75
C ALA A 283 -4.71 0.96 -52.71
N LEU A 284 -3.48 1.04 -52.20
CA LEU A 284 -2.34 0.41 -52.90
C LEU A 284 -1.22 -0.03 -51.94
N THR A 285 -0.68 -1.20 -52.25
CA THR A 285 0.45 -1.85 -51.56
C THR A 285 1.70 -1.80 -52.45
N LYS A 286 2.92 -1.72 -51.87
CA LYS A 286 3.98 -2.77 -51.98
C LYS A 286 5.42 -2.33 -51.61
N LYS A 287 6.13 -3.35 -51.08
CA LYS A 287 7.56 -3.73 -51.27
C LYS A 287 8.71 -2.98 -50.55
N LYS A 288 9.38 -3.78 -49.71
CA LYS A 288 10.84 -4.07 -49.64
C LYS A 288 11.84 -2.89 -49.76
N ALA A 289 12.60 -2.68 -48.68
CA ALA A 289 14.07 -2.72 -48.72
C ALA A 289 14.66 -3.00 -47.32
N ALA A 290 15.70 -3.83 -47.25
CA ALA A 290 16.72 -3.74 -46.20
C ALA A 290 17.98 -3.16 -46.87
N PRO A 291 18.79 -2.34 -46.16
CA PRO A 291 20.18 -2.79 -45.99
C PRO A 291 20.93 -2.32 -44.72
N LYS A 292 21.95 -3.12 -44.39
CA LYS A 292 23.29 -2.77 -43.87
C LYS A 292 23.47 -2.22 -42.44
N LYS A 293 24.33 -2.97 -41.73
CA LYS A 293 25.23 -2.51 -40.65
C LYS A 293 25.83 -1.11 -40.94
N LYS A 294 25.93 -0.28 -39.90
CA LYS A 294 27.06 0.65 -39.74
C LYS A 294 27.70 0.44 -38.37
N THR A 295 28.99 0.15 -38.41
CA THR A 295 29.91 0.15 -37.27
C THR A 295 30.30 1.57 -36.90
N THR A 296 30.30 1.90 -35.61
CA THR A 296 31.13 2.98 -35.05
C THR A 296 31.70 2.50 -33.72
N ALA A 297 33.02 2.28 -33.71
CA ALA A 297 33.76 1.98 -32.50
C ALA A 297 34.21 3.29 -31.85
N THR A 298 34.02 3.43 -30.53
CA THR A 298 34.66 4.50 -29.76
C THR A 298 35.22 3.94 -28.45
N LYS A 299 36.43 3.40 -28.56
CA LYS A 299 37.56 3.56 -27.63
C LYS A 299 37.19 3.87 -26.16
N LYS A 300 37.26 2.86 -25.28
CA LYS A 300 37.45 3.10 -23.83
C LYS A 300 38.71 2.40 -23.35
N THR A 301 39.69 3.21 -22.99
CA THR A 301 41.05 2.82 -22.62
C THR A 301 41.08 1.99 -21.34
N THR A 302 41.90 0.95 -21.34
CA THR A 302 42.25 0.16 -20.15
C THR A 302 43.20 0.94 -19.24
N THR A 303 42.89 1.01 -17.94
CA THR A 303 43.87 1.35 -16.90
C THR A 303 43.73 0.36 -15.75
N ALA A 304 44.57 -0.68 -15.79
CA ALA A 304 44.85 -1.50 -14.62
C ALA A 304 45.65 -0.68 -13.61
N LYS A 305 45.31 -0.77 -12.31
CA LYS A 305 46.18 -0.28 -11.24
C LYS A 305 46.17 -1.23 -10.05
N THR A 306 46.91 -2.33 -10.21
CA THR A 306 47.11 -3.36 -9.19
C THR A 306 48.07 -2.84 -8.11
N THR A 307 47.56 -2.42 -6.95
CA THR A 307 48.40 -2.02 -5.82
C THR A 307 48.85 -3.22 -5.00
N LYS A 308 50.15 -3.55 -5.07
CA LYS A 308 50.82 -4.46 -4.12
C LYS A 308 50.57 -3.98 -2.68
N LYS A 309 50.12 -4.86 -1.77
CA LYS A 309 50.33 -4.67 -0.33
C LYS A 309 51.30 -5.74 0.19
N LYS A 310 52.40 -5.25 0.76
CA LYS A 310 53.51 -6.00 1.34
C LYS A 310 53.03 -6.68 2.63
N ALA A 311 53.21 -7.98 2.78
CA ALA A 311 53.01 -8.69 4.04
C ALA A 311 54.31 -9.38 4.43
N ALA A 312 54.89 -8.97 5.56
CA ALA A 312 56.11 -9.54 6.11
C ALA A 312 56.04 -9.53 7.63
N ALA A 313 55.74 -10.69 8.22
CA ALA A 313 56.03 -11.03 9.61
C ALA A 313 55.91 -12.56 9.76
N LYS A 314 57.04 -13.24 10.00
CA LYS A 314 57.10 -14.66 10.34
C LYS A 314 58.17 -14.82 11.42
N LYS A 315 57.77 -15.29 12.61
CA LYS A 315 58.44 -16.33 13.41
C LYS A 315 58.02 -16.29 14.89
N THR A 316 57.32 -17.34 15.28
CA THR A 316 57.43 -18.21 16.48
C THR A 316 56.21 -19.14 16.33
N GLY A 317 56.24 -20.44 16.52
CA GLY A 317 57.20 -21.35 17.13
C GLY A 317 56.35 -22.56 17.54
N ASP A 318 56.70 -23.72 16.99
CA ASP A 318 56.46 -25.10 17.43
C ASP A 318 55.93 -25.31 18.89
N THR A 319 55.16 -26.34 19.26
CA THR A 319 54.86 -27.66 18.63
C THR A 319 53.68 -28.39 19.33
N LYS A 320 53.29 -29.55 18.77
CA LYS A 320 52.63 -30.73 19.39
C LYS A 320 51.12 -30.72 19.70
N THR A 321 50.48 -31.77 19.16
CA THR A 321 49.12 -32.28 19.49
C THR A 321 49.25 -33.73 20.05
N PRO A 322 48.18 -34.46 20.40
CA PRO A 322 47.87 -34.97 21.76
C PRO A 322 48.21 -36.49 21.91
N PRO A 323 47.62 -37.36 22.79
CA PRO A 323 46.18 -37.71 22.87
C PRO A 323 45.65 -38.24 24.26
N LYS A 324 44.40 -38.79 24.26
CA LYS A 324 43.72 -39.66 25.28
C LYS A 324 43.01 -38.96 26.47
N LYS A 325 41.92 -39.49 27.06
CA LYS A 325 40.87 -40.48 26.66
C LYS A 325 39.63 -40.36 27.59
N ALA A 326 38.44 -40.61 27.03
CA ALA A 326 37.15 -41.13 27.58
C ALA A 326 36.82 -41.23 29.10
N ALA A 327 35.63 -40.74 29.49
CA ALA A 327 34.51 -41.41 30.25
C ALA A 327 33.43 -40.34 30.59
N LYS A 328 32.12 -40.41 30.30
CA LYS A 328 31.05 -41.42 30.46
C LYS A 328 30.53 -41.61 31.90
N LYS A 329 29.51 -40.83 32.33
CA LYS A 329 28.39 -41.27 33.21
C LYS A 329 27.22 -40.26 33.32
N LYS A 330 26.00 -40.72 33.00
CA LYS A 330 24.67 -40.38 33.60
C LYS A 330 24.27 -41.61 34.48
N PRO A 331 23.39 -41.53 35.52
CA PRO A 331 21.94 -41.21 35.47
C PRO A 331 21.65 -39.82 36.09
N ALA A 332 20.45 -39.38 36.50
CA ALA A 332 19.06 -39.91 36.54
C ALA A 332 18.08 -38.83 36.00
N ALA A 333 16.74 -38.91 35.92
CA ALA A 333 15.65 -39.81 36.36
C ALA A 333 15.15 -39.71 37.82
N ASP A 334 14.21 -38.78 38.07
CA ASP A 334 13.26 -38.89 39.18
C ASP A 334 11.83 -38.53 38.71
N LYS A 335 10.81 -39.15 39.32
CA LYS A 335 9.39 -39.08 38.92
C LYS A 335 8.50 -38.71 40.11
N ALA A 336 7.98 -37.49 40.13
CA ALA A 336 6.90 -37.11 41.04
C ALA A 336 5.56 -36.93 40.29
N LYS A 337 4.63 -37.86 40.49
CA LYS A 337 3.21 -37.65 40.18
C LYS A 337 2.58 -36.82 41.30
N VAL A 338 1.85 -35.75 40.99
CA VAL A 338 0.85 -35.16 41.90
C VAL A 338 -0.47 -35.04 41.15
N ALA A 339 -1.57 -35.28 41.88
CA ALA A 339 -2.86 -35.66 41.32
C ALA A 339 -3.72 -34.50 40.80
N LYS A 340 -4.67 -34.85 39.93
CA LYS A 340 -5.79 -33.98 39.54
C LYS A 340 -6.71 -33.75 40.73
N THR A 341 -7.10 -32.49 40.96
CA THR A 341 -8.29 -32.16 41.77
C THR A 341 -9.15 -31.18 40.98
N VAL A 342 -10.30 -31.66 40.50
CA VAL A 342 -11.32 -30.84 39.82
C VAL A 342 -12.49 -30.67 40.80
N PRO A 343 -12.89 -29.45 41.20
CA PRO A 343 -14.01 -29.26 42.10
C PRO A 343 -15.35 -29.53 41.37
N LYS A 344 -16.23 -30.30 42.02
CA LYS A 344 -17.60 -30.55 41.53
C LYS A 344 -18.39 -29.25 41.48
N ARG A 345 -18.97 -28.93 40.32
CA ARG A 345 -19.96 -27.86 40.15
C ARG A 345 -21.28 -28.32 40.77
N GLN A 346 -21.70 -27.70 41.87
CA GLN A 346 -23.01 -27.98 42.48
C GLN A 346 -24.14 -27.45 41.57
N THR A 347 -25.09 -28.30 41.23
CA THR A 347 -26.36 -27.91 40.61
C THR A 347 -27.38 -27.62 41.70
N LYS A 348 -27.65 -26.34 42.00
CA LYS A 348 -28.89 -25.96 42.69
C LYS A 348 -30.04 -26.00 41.68
N LYS A 349 -31.02 -26.86 41.94
CA LYS A 349 -32.38 -26.69 41.42
C LYS A 349 -33.13 -25.73 42.34
N SER A 350 -33.92 -24.87 41.74
CA SER A 350 -35.12 -24.22 42.28
C SER A 350 -35.97 -23.87 41.07
#